data_AF-A0A3R7VNK9-F1
#
_entry.id   AF-A0A3R7VNK9-F1
#
_cell.length_a   1.000
_cell.length_b   1.000
_cell.length_c   1.000
_cell.angle_alpha   90.00
_cell.angle_beta   90.00
_cell.angle_gamma   90.00
#
_symmetry.space_group_name_H-M   'P 1'
#
loop_
_entity.id
_entity.type
_entity.pdbx_description
1 polymer ?
#
loop_
_entity_poly.entity_id
_entity_poly.type
_entity_poly.pdbx_seq_one_letter_code
_entity_poly.pdbx_strand_id
1 'polypeptide(L)'
;PTGLIDPVCEVRPTETQVDDIIAECRAAAEAGTRVLVTTLTKKMAEALTEYMHEAGIKVRYVHSDVDTLERIEIIRDLRLGVFDVLIGINLLREGLDIPECALVGILDADKEGYLRSRTSLIQTIGRAARNADGRVILYADKTTDSMTYALGETQRRREKQQAWNEANGITPQTVKKQINDILDSVYERADHVNVRVAGATALIEKDLKTVIAELEVQMREAAANLEFEEAARLRDELRRLEAKDLGLDGPGMAKAAVVPRASAEIDAPVQPPSGRRSKKR
;
A
#
# COMPACT_ATOMS: atom_id res chain seq x y z
N PRO A 1 20.71 23.54 -4.94
CA PRO A 1 20.78 22.17 -4.38
C PRO A 1 19.89 22.08 -3.14
N THR A 2 19.18 20.98 -2.93
CA THR A 2 18.27 20.83 -1.78
C THR A 2 19.01 20.71 -0.45
N GLY A 3 20.32 20.43 -0.48
CA GLY A 3 21.13 20.26 0.72
C GLY A 3 20.73 19.05 1.57
N LEU A 4 19.88 18.16 1.04
CA LEU A 4 19.46 16.96 1.77
C LEU A 4 20.65 16.07 2.09
N ILE A 5 20.59 15.47 3.27
CA ILE A 5 21.65 14.63 3.83
C ILE A 5 21.09 13.24 4.12
N ASP A 6 21.97 12.25 4.14
CA ASP A 6 21.65 10.89 4.57
C ASP A 6 21.06 10.93 5.99
N PRO A 7 20.01 10.14 6.30
CA PRO A 7 19.25 10.25 7.54
C PRO A 7 20.06 9.84 8.77
N VAL A 8 19.60 10.23 9.95
CA VAL A 8 20.13 9.69 11.21
C VAL A 8 19.64 8.26 11.38
N CYS A 9 20.52 7.34 11.78
CA CYS A 9 20.19 5.95 12.05
C CYS A 9 20.37 5.62 13.53
N GLU A 10 19.34 5.06 14.15
CA GLU A 10 19.33 4.58 15.53
C GLU A 10 19.16 3.07 15.56
N VAL A 11 19.87 2.38 16.46
CA VAL A 11 19.69 0.94 16.69
C VAL A 11 19.02 0.76 18.05
N ARG A 12 17.91 0.02 18.09
CA ARG A 12 17.13 -0.24 19.31
C ARG A 12 16.93 -1.75 19.53
N PRO A 13 16.76 -2.24 20.78
CA PRO A 13 16.56 -3.67 21.07
C PRO A 13 15.26 -4.22 20.46
N THR A 14 15.20 -5.53 20.18
CA THR A 14 13.99 -6.15 19.60
C THR A 14 12.88 -6.42 20.61
N GLU A 15 13.21 -6.46 21.91
CA GLU A 15 12.28 -6.83 22.99
C GLU A 15 11.00 -5.98 22.99
N THR A 16 11.12 -4.68 22.76
CA THR A 16 10.00 -3.73 22.74
C THR A 16 9.69 -3.19 21.34
N GLN A 17 10.18 -3.84 20.28
CA GLN A 17 10.17 -3.25 18.94
C GLN A 17 8.78 -2.89 18.42
N VAL A 18 7.75 -3.67 18.77
CA VAL A 18 6.36 -3.45 18.32
C VAL A 18 5.76 -2.22 19.01
N ASP A 19 5.88 -2.13 20.34
CA ASP A 19 5.33 -1.00 21.09
C ASP A 19 6.07 0.30 20.74
N ASP A 20 7.40 0.23 20.63
CA ASP A 20 8.24 1.37 20.27
C ASP A 20 7.93 1.89 18.86
N ILE A 21 7.82 1.01 17.85
CA ILE A 21 7.52 1.47 16.49
C ILE A 21 6.11 2.05 16.37
N ILE A 22 5.13 1.52 17.13
CA ILE A 22 3.76 2.06 17.15
C ILE A 22 3.77 3.47 17.76
N ALA A 23 4.49 3.68 18.87
CA ALA A 23 4.62 5.00 19.48
C ALA A 23 5.29 6.00 18.52
N GLU A 24 6.36 5.59 17.85
CA GLU A 24 7.08 6.42 16.88
C GLU A 24 6.22 6.73 15.64
N CYS A 25 5.41 5.77 15.18
CA CYS A 25 4.45 5.98 14.10
C CYS A 25 3.36 6.98 14.50
N ARG A 26 2.87 6.91 15.74
CA ARG A 26 1.87 7.86 16.26
C ARG A 26 2.44 9.28 16.31
N ALA A 27 3.63 9.45 16.88
CA ALA A 27 4.30 10.75 16.93
C ALA A 27 4.54 11.33 15.52
N ALA A 28 4.95 10.50 14.57
CA ALA A 28 5.15 10.91 13.18
C ALA A 28 3.84 11.33 12.49
N ALA A 29 2.73 10.61 12.74
CA ALA A 29 1.41 10.95 12.24
C ALA A 29 0.88 12.27 12.83
N GLU A 30 1.07 12.50 14.14
CA GLU A 30 0.74 13.77 14.80
C GLU A 30 1.55 14.95 14.24
N ALA A 31 2.81 14.71 13.86
CA ALA A 31 3.65 15.69 13.16
C ALA A 31 3.26 15.88 11.68
N GLY A 32 2.26 15.16 11.16
CA GLY A 32 1.83 15.26 9.78
C GLY A 32 2.82 14.66 8.77
N THR A 33 3.77 13.84 9.22
CA THR A 33 4.76 13.16 8.38
C THR A 33 4.33 11.73 8.03
N ARG A 34 5.06 11.06 7.14
CA ARG A 34 4.78 9.67 6.74
C ARG A 34 5.84 8.71 7.25
N VAL A 35 5.43 7.46 7.45
CA VAL A 35 6.28 6.40 7.95
C VAL A 35 6.28 5.20 7.02
N LEU A 36 7.46 4.64 6.79
CA LEU A 36 7.63 3.36 6.12
C LEU A 36 8.14 2.35 7.14
N VAL A 37 7.47 1.20 7.26
CA VAL A 37 7.93 0.12 8.14
C VAL A 37 8.19 -1.13 7.30
N THR A 38 9.37 -1.71 7.47
CA THR A 38 9.75 -2.97 6.83
C THR A 38 9.77 -4.13 7.82
N THR A 39 9.06 -5.20 7.50
CA THR A 39 9.04 -6.46 8.27
C THR A 39 9.73 -7.58 7.48
N LEU A 40 9.86 -8.77 8.06
CA LEU A 40 10.41 -9.94 7.36
C LEU A 40 9.34 -10.89 6.79
N THR A 41 8.16 -10.93 7.41
CA THR A 41 7.13 -11.91 7.07
C THR A 41 5.78 -11.23 6.85
N LYS A 42 4.95 -11.86 5.99
CA LYS A 42 3.58 -11.44 5.74
C LYS A 42 2.75 -11.43 7.03
N LYS A 43 2.83 -12.51 7.82
CA LYS A 43 2.12 -12.63 9.09
C LYS A 43 2.44 -11.49 10.06
N MET A 44 3.71 -11.10 10.14
CA MET A 44 4.13 -9.99 11.01
C MET A 44 3.64 -8.64 10.48
N ALA A 45 3.63 -8.44 9.16
CA ALA A 45 3.07 -7.22 8.57
C ALA A 45 1.56 -7.10 8.82
N GLU A 46 0.82 -8.20 8.63
CA GLU A 46 -0.62 -8.28 8.88
C GLU A 46 -0.93 -8.00 10.36
N ALA A 47 -0.26 -8.69 11.28
CA ALA A 47 -0.45 -8.48 12.72
C ALA A 47 -0.11 -7.04 13.14
N LEU A 48 1.02 -6.48 12.66
CA LEU A 48 1.40 -5.10 12.98
C LEU A 48 0.38 -4.09 12.45
N THR A 49 -0.17 -4.33 11.27
CA THR A 49 -1.22 -3.49 10.68
C THR A 49 -2.49 -3.51 11.55
N GLU A 50 -2.89 -4.68 12.02
CA GLU A 50 -4.03 -4.84 12.94
C GLU A 50 -3.78 -4.10 14.26
N TYR A 51 -2.63 -4.30 14.92
CA TYR A 51 -2.28 -3.58 16.15
C TYR A 51 -2.26 -2.06 15.96
N MET A 52 -1.71 -1.56 14.85
CA MET A 52 -1.70 -0.13 14.55
C MET A 52 -3.11 0.42 14.31
N HIS A 53 -3.99 -0.34 13.67
CA HIS A 53 -5.39 0.03 13.50
C HIS A 53 -6.13 0.11 14.84
N GLU A 54 -5.95 -0.88 15.73
CA GLU A 54 -6.51 -0.84 17.10
C GLU A 54 -5.98 0.34 17.90
N ALA A 55 -4.71 0.72 17.69
CA ALA A 55 -4.10 1.90 18.27
C ALA A 55 -4.54 3.24 17.61
N GLY A 56 -5.48 3.20 16.65
CA GLY A 56 -6.05 4.39 16.00
C GLY A 56 -5.15 5.03 14.93
N ILE A 57 -4.11 4.34 14.48
CA ILE A 57 -3.20 4.84 13.44
C ILE A 57 -3.77 4.49 12.06
N LYS A 58 -3.76 5.47 11.14
CA LYS A 58 -4.13 5.22 9.74
C LYS A 58 -2.96 4.51 9.05
N VAL A 59 -3.09 3.20 8.86
CA VAL A 59 -2.04 2.32 8.33
C VAL A 59 -2.55 1.51 7.14
N ARG A 60 -1.65 1.15 6.21
CA ARG A 60 -1.90 0.18 5.14
C ARG A 60 -0.72 -0.80 5.02
N TYR A 61 -1.02 -2.04 4.68
CA TYR A 61 -0.05 -3.06 4.30
C TYR A 61 0.02 -3.19 2.77
N VAL A 62 1.23 -3.28 2.22
CA VAL A 62 1.47 -3.59 0.80
C VAL A 62 2.28 -4.88 0.66
N HIS A 63 1.75 -5.85 -0.09
CA HIS A 63 2.45 -7.09 -0.44
C HIS A 63 3.16 -6.99 -1.80
N SER A 64 3.94 -8.02 -2.14
CA SER A 64 4.71 -8.09 -3.38
C SER A 64 3.86 -8.24 -4.64
N ASP A 65 2.65 -8.75 -4.48
CA ASP A 65 1.78 -9.17 -5.59
C ASP A 65 0.72 -8.12 -5.92
N VAL A 66 0.74 -6.99 -5.22
CA VAL A 66 -0.02 -5.79 -5.56
C VAL A 66 0.39 -5.34 -6.95
N ASP A 67 -0.61 -5.15 -7.80
CA ASP A 67 -0.42 -4.72 -9.18
C ASP A 67 0.21 -3.32 -9.24
N THR A 68 0.73 -2.93 -10.42
CA THR A 68 1.44 -1.67 -10.55
C THR A 68 0.53 -0.47 -10.30
N LEU A 69 -0.73 -0.51 -10.73
CA LEU A 69 -1.68 0.60 -10.61
C LEU A 69 -2.12 0.79 -9.16
N GLU A 70 -2.51 -0.30 -8.49
CA GLU A 70 -2.88 -0.33 -7.08
C GLU A 70 -1.70 0.16 -6.22
N ARG A 71 -0.46 -0.24 -6.55
CA ARG A 71 0.73 0.28 -5.86
C ARG A 71 0.83 1.79 -5.99
N ILE A 72 0.61 2.35 -7.18
CA ILE A 72 0.66 3.79 -7.43
C ILE A 72 -0.42 4.51 -6.61
N GLU A 73 -1.64 3.97 -6.58
CA GLU A 73 -2.73 4.51 -5.78
C GLU A 73 -2.40 4.52 -4.28
N ILE A 74 -1.85 3.42 -3.76
CA ILE A 74 -1.40 3.32 -2.36
C ILE A 74 -0.34 4.39 -2.06
N ILE A 75 0.64 4.59 -2.94
CA ILE A 75 1.67 5.62 -2.72
C ILE A 75 1.08 7.02 -2.80
N ARG A 76 0.16 7.27 -3.73
CA ARG A 76 -0.55 8.55 -3.84
C ARG A 76 -1.34 8.84 -2.57
N ASP A 77 -2.09 7.87 -2.06
CA ASP A 77 -2.89 7.98 -0.84
C ASP A 77 -2.02 8.23 0.40
N LEU A 78 -0.86 7.59 0.49
CA LEU A 78 0.14 7.89 1.52
C LEU A 78 0.60 9.35 1.43
N ARG A 79 0.95 9.82 0.23
CA ARG A 79 1.39 11.22 0.03
C ARG A 79 0.28 12.22 0.36
N LEU A 80 -0.98 11.92 0.01
CA LEU A 80 -2.15 12.73 0.33
C LEU A 80 -2.52 12.71 1.82
N GLY A 81 -1.99 11.78 2.61
CA GLY A 81 -2.32 11.63 4.03
C GLY A 81 -3.66 10.95 4.29
N VAL A 82 -4.17 10.20 3.30
CA VAL A 82 -5.30 9.27 3.51
C VAL A 82 -4.95 8.26 4.61
N PHE A 83 -3.67 7.86 4.64
CA PHE A 83 -3.06 7.13 5.74
C PHE A 83 -1.63 7.64 5.97
N ASP A 84 -1.08 7.31 7.13
CA ASP A 84 0.18 7.88 7.63
C ASP A 84 1.33 6.86 7.62
N VAL A 85 1.02 5.57 7.71
CA VAL A 85 1.99 4.48 7.81
C VAL A 85 1.80 3.44 6.70
N LEU A 86 2.89 3.12 5.99
CA LEU A 86 2.93 2.01 5.03
C LEU A 86 3.83 0.90 5.54
N ILE A 87 3.26 -0.28 5.76
CA ILE A 87 3.99 -1.48 6.15
C ILE A 87 4.23 -2.33 4.89
N GLY A 88 5.44 -2.86 4.73
CA GLY A 88 5.73 -3.83 3.69
C GLY A 88 6.91 -4.74 4.02
N ILE A 89 7.10 -5.79 3.23
CA ILE A 89 8.26 -6.69 3.39
C ILE A 89 9.44 -6.15 2.58
N ASN A 90 9.16 -5.81 1.32
CA ASN A 90 10.13 -5.25 0.39
C ASN A 90 9.57 -3.97 -0.24
N LEU A 91 9.85 -2.85 0.40
CA LEU A 91 9.50 -1.51 -0.09
C LEU A 91 10.52 -0.97 -1.11
N LEU A 92 11.47 -1.80 -1.56
CA LEU A 92 12.61 -1.38 -2.37
C LEU A 92 12.31 -1.22 -3.86
N ARG A 93 11.07 -1.48 -4.31
CA ARG A 93 10.74 -1.33 -5.74
C ARG A 93 10.89 0.13 -6.17
N GLU A 94 11.32 0.30 -7.42
CA GLU A 94 11.45 1.60 -8.06
C GLU A 94 10.11 2.36 -8.01
N GLY A 95 10.15 3.69 -7.82
CA GLY A 95 8.94 4.52 -7.77
C GLY A 95 8.45 4.92 -6.37
N LEU A 96 9.05 4.42 -5.28
CA LEU A 96 8.76 4.90 -3.91
C LEU A 96 9.57 6.19 -3.61
N ASP A 97 9.15 7.33 -4.17
CA ASP A 97 9.73 8.65 -3.91
C ASP A 97 8.71 9.48 -3.12
N ILE A 98 8.91 9.55 -1.80
CA ILE A 98 7.95 10.12 -0.84
C ILE A 98 8.69 11.15 0.02
N PRO A 99 8.79 12.41 -0.42
CA PRO A 99 9.41 13.48 0.37
C PRO A 99 8.76 13.69 1.74
N GLU A 100 7.49 13.29 1.88
CA GLU A 100 6.74 13.37 3.13
C GLU A 100 7.18 12.31 4.16
N CYS A 101 8.00 11.32 3.78
CA CYS A 101 8.49 10.27 4.65
C CYS A 101 9.62 10.76 5.56
N ALA A 102 9.35 10.89 6.87
CA ALA A 102 10.33 11.34 7.86
C ALA A 102 10.89 10.19 8.72
N LEU A 103 10.21 9.04 8.77
CA LEU A 103 10.64 7.89 9.56
C LEU A 103 10.63 6.61 8.72
N VAL A 104 11.72 5.84 8.82
CA VAL A 104 11.78 4.46 8.33
C VAL A 104 12.06 3.52 9.50
N GLY A 105 11.16 2.58 9.76
CA GLY A 105 11.35 1.49 10.71
C GLY A 105 11.80 0.20 10.02
N ILE A 106 12.89 -0.40 10.48
CA ILE A 106 13.39 -1.70 10.00
C ILE A 106 13.30 -2.68 11.17
N LEU A 107 12.24 -3.49 11.18
CA LEU A 107 12.05 -4.52 12.19
C LEU A 107 12.97 -5.71 11.90
N ASP A 108 13.42 -6.38 12.96
CA ASP A 108 14.32 -7.55 12.89
C ASP A 108 15.54 -7.31 11.97
N ALA A 109 16.22 -6.17 12.14
CA ALA A 109 17.32 -5.72 11.29
C ALA A 109 18.57 -6.62 11.36
N ASP A 110 18.71 -7.41 12.43
CA ASP A 110 19.81 -8.35 12.65
C ASP A 110 19.60 -9.73 12.02
N LYS A 111 18.43 -9.99 11.43
CA LYS A 111 18.12 -11.25 10.77
C LYS A 111 18.63 -11.21 9.34
N GLU A 112 19.82 -11.74 9.14
CA GLU A 112 20.47 -11.76 7.83
C GLU A 112 19.66 -12.52 6.78
N GLY A 113 19.84 -12.13 5.53
CA GLY A 113 19.11 -12.64 4.39
C GLY A 113 18.97 -11.56 3.32
N TYR A 114 18.23 -11.86 2.25
CA TYR A 114 18.05 -10.93 1.12
C TYR A 114 17.53 -9.56 1.57
N LEU A 115 16.52 -9.52 2.45
CA LEU A 115 15.87 -8.29 2.91
C LEU A 115 16.70 -7.46 3.89
N ARG A 116 17.77 -8.02 4.46
CA ARG A 116 18.68 -7.36 5.42
C ARG A 116 20.14 -7.43 4.99
N SER A 117 20.37 -7.61 3.69
CA SER A 117 21.70 -7.51 3.10
C SER A 117 22.22 -6.08 3.15
N ARG A 118 23.54 -5.92 2.99
CA ARG A 118 24.20 -4.60 2.85
C ARG A 118 23.45 -3.66 1.90
N THR A 119 23.12 -4.16 0.71
CA THR A 119 22.44 -3.38 -0.33
C THR A 119 21.02 -3.03 0.08
N SER A 120 20.26 -4.00 0.60
CA SER A 120 18.85 -3.80 1.00
C SER A 120 18.72 -2.79 2.15
N LEU A 121 19.62 -2.85 3.14
CA LEU A 121 19.63 -1.90 4.26
C LEU A 121 19.93 -0.48 3.76
N ILE A 122 20.96 -0.29 2.94
CA ILE A 122 21.29 1.03 2.37
C ILE A 122 20.11 1.60 1.56
N GLN A 123 19.48 0.78 0.74
CA GLN A 123 18.34 1.23 -0.07
C GLN A 123 17.12 1.57 0.79
N THR A 124 16.88 0.81 1.87
CA THR A 124 15.77 1.07 2.81
C THR A 124 16.02 2.36 3.58
N ILE A 125 17.25 2.55 4.10
CA ILE A 125 17.70 3.78 4.77
C ILE A 125 17.51 4.99 3.84
N GLY A 126 17.89 4.85 2.57
CA GLY A 126 17.77 5.91 1.57
C GLY A 126 16.35 6.43 1.35
N ARG A 127 15.30 5.71 1.79
CA ARG A 127 13.91 6.19 1.70
C ARG A 127 13.63 7.39 2.61
N ALA A 128 14.36 7.54 3.72
CA ALA A 128 14.26 8.71 4.58
C ALA A 128 15.11 9.91 4.10
N ALA A 129 16.04 9.71 3.15
CA ALA A 129 16.97 10.77 2.71
C ALA A 129 16.31 11.89 1.87
N ARG A 130 15.02 11.76 1.54
CA ARG A 130 14.24 12.77 0.80
C ARG A 130 13.63 13.86 1.68
N ASN A 131 13.70 13.68 3.00
CA ASN A 131 13.13 14.58 3.99
C ASN A 131 14.24 15.17 4.87
N ALA A 132 14.18 16.48 5.15
CA ALA A 132 15.16 17.16 6.00
C ALA A 132 15.19 16.61 7.44
N ASP A 133 14.04 16.13 7.93
CA ASP A 133 13.87 15.52 9.26
C ASP A 133 13.94 13.98 9.21
N GLY A 134 14.45 13.43 8.10
CA GLY A 134 14.55 12.00 7.86
C GLY A 134 15.40 11.27 8.90
N ARG A 135 14.83 10.24 9.52
CA ARG A 135 15.54 9.29 10.40
C ARG A 135 15.11 7.84 10.18
N VAL A 136 15.94 6.92 10.66
CA VAL A 136 15.76 5.48 10.54
C VAL A 136 15.96 4.81 11.89
N ILE A 137 15.06 3.90 12.25
CA ILE A 137 15.20 3.04 13.43
C ILE A 137 15.40 1.60 12.96
N LEU A 138 16.48 0.96 13.40
CA LEU A 138 16.80 -0.44 13.16
C LEU A 138 16.61 -1.21 14.47
N TYR A 139 15.66 -2.14 14.49
CA TYR A 139 15.44 -2.98 15.67
C TYR A 139 16.28 -4.25 15.57
N ALA A 140 17.23 -4.42 16.50
CA ALA A 140 18.23 -5.47 16.46
C ALA A 140 18.86 -5.70 17.84
N ASP A 141 19.12 -6.96 18.19
CA ASP A 141 19.84 -7.31 19.42
C ASP A 141 21.35 -7.42 19.21
N LYS A 142 21.78 -7.61 17.96
CA LYS A 142 23.18 -7.69 17.56
C LYS A 142 23.43 -6.86 16.31
N THR A 143 24.59 -6.25 16.21
CA THR A 143 25.03 -5.58 14.98
C THR A 143 25.67 -6.60 14.04
N THR A 144 25.04 -6.85 12.89
CA THR A 144 25.59 -7.74 11.85
C THR A 144 26.60 -7.00 10.97
N ASP A 145 27.39 -7.73 10.18
CA ASP A 145 28.29 -7.14 9.19
C ASP A 145 27.54 -6.28 8.15
N SER A 146 26.32 -6.69 7.80
CA SER A 146 25.45 -5.94 6.89
C SER A 146 25.02 -4.61 7.50
N MET A 147 24.66 -4.60 8.78
CA MET A 147 24.32 -3.38 9.51
C MET A 147 25.53 -2.46 9.70
N THR A 148 26.66 -3.00 10.14
CA THR A 148 27.91 -2.24 10.32
C THR A 148 28.28 -1.51 9.04
N TYR A 149 28.24 -2.20 7.90
CA TYR A 149 28.52 -1.59 6.61
C TYR A 149 27.51 -0.49 6.25
N ALA A 150 26.21 -0.77 6.37
CA ALA A 150 25.16 0.18 6.00
C ALA A 150 25.22 1.46 6.87
N LEU A 151 25.31 1.29 8.20
CA LEU A 151 25.42 2.40 9.16
C LEU A 151 26.70 3.21 8.91
N GLY A 152 27.84 2.55 8.71
CA GLY A 152 29.12 3.21 8.45
C GLY A 152 29.10 4.01 7.13
N GLU A 153 28.53 3.46 6.07
CA GLU A 153 28.44 4.15 4.78
C GLU A 153 27.45 5.34 4.82
N THR A 154 26.30 5.18 5.50
CA THR A 154 25.34 6.27 5.72
C THR A 154 25.97 7.40 6.53
N GLN A 155 26.66 7.08 7.63
CA GLN A 155 27.34 8.08 8.46
C GLN A 155 28.44 8.82 7.69
N ARG A 156 29.28 8.09 6.95
CA ARG A 156 30.35 8.67 6.11
C ARG A 156 29.79 9.62 5.04
N ARG A 157 28.64 9.31 4.44
CA ARG A 157 27.96 10.19 3.48
C ARG A 157 27.39 11.42 4.16
N ARG A 158 26.69 11.24 5.28
CA ARG A 158 26.09 12.31 6.09
C ARG A 158 27.13 13.35 6.50
N GLU A 159 28.28 12.92 7.03
CA GLU A 159 29.37 13.82 7.44
C GLU A 159 29.89 14.67 6.29
N LYS A 160 30.09 14.07 5.11
CA LYS A 160 30.53 14.79 3.91
C LYS A 160 29.50 15.79 3.43
N GLN A 161 28.22 15.41 3.42
CA GLN A 161 27.13 16.28 3.00
C GLN A 161 26.96 17.45 3.98
N GLN A 162 27.09 17.20 5.28
CA GLN A 162 27.02 18.23 6.33
C GLN A 162 28.19 19.22 6.20
N ALA A 163 29.43 18.73 6.07
CA ALA A 163 30.59 19.59 5.87
C ALA A 163 30.50 20.42 4.58
N TRP A 164 29.98 19.83 3.49
CA TRP A 164 29.71 20.56 2.26
C TRP A 164 28.65 21.66 2.47
N ASN A 165 27.54 21.32 3.13
CA ASN A 165 26.46 22.27 3.39
C ASN A 165 26.95 23.45 4.25
N GLU A 166 27.70 23.18 5.31
CA GLU A 166 28.28 24.20 6.19
C GLU A 166 29.24 25.11 5.43
N ALA A 167 30.19 24.54 4.66
CA ALA A 167 31.15 25.30 3.86
C ALA A 167 30.49 26.19 2.78
N ASN A 168 29.28 25.83 2.34
CA ASN A 168 28.56 26.54 1.27
C ASN A 168 27.33 27.32 1.79
N GLY A 169 27.09 27.36 3.10
CA GLY A 169 25.91 28.04 3.68
C GLY A 169 24.56 27.47 3.22
N ILE A 170 24.49 26.16 2.93
CA ILE A 170 23.28 25.49 2.45
C ILE A 170 22.49 24.93 3.64
N THR A 171 21.24 25.35 3.80
CA THR A 171 20.31 24.72 4.75
C THR A 171 19.54 23.59 4.05
N PRO A 172 19.51 22.36 4.60
CA PRO A 172 18.73 21.26 4.05
C PRO A 172 17.24 21.63 3.94
N GLN A 173 16.63 21.34 2.79
CA GLN A 173 15.20 21.57 2.54
C GLN A 173 14.57 20.37 1.84
N THR A 174 13.45 19.91 2.38
CA THR A 174 12.63 18.84 1.79
C THR A 174 12.09 19.28 0.42
N VAL A 175 12.20 18.39 -0.57
CA VAL A 175 11.69 18.65 -1.92
C VAL A 175 10.16 18.64 -1.90
N LYS A 176 9.53 19.73 -2.35
CA LYS A 176 8.09 19.76 -2.61
C LYS A 176 7.83 19.30 -4.04
N LYS A 177 7.39 18.05 -4.22
CA LYS A 177 7.00 17.49 -5.52
C LYS A 177 5.48 17.48 -5.63
N GLN A 178 4.92 17.88 -6.78
CA GLN A 178 3.47 17.82 -6.95
C GLN A 178 2.99 16.35 -6.91
N ILE A 179 1.77 16.15 -6.42
CA ILE A 179 1.18 14.81 -6.28
C ILE A 179 0.59 14.33 -7.63
N ASN A 180 0.14 15.26 -8.48
CA ASN A 180 -0.46 14.98 -9.79
C ASN A 180 0.53 14.32 -10.78
N ASP A 181 1.82 14.65 -10.69
CA ASP A 181 2.88 14.08 -11.55
C ASP A 181 2.98 12.55 -11.49
N ILE A 182 2.51 11.92 -10.41
CA ILE A 182 2.60 10.45 -10.24
C ILE A 182 1.66 9.73 -11.21
N LEU A 183 0.42 10.21 -11.36
CA LEU A 183 -0.57 9.61 -12.27
C LEU A 183 -0.18 9.92 -13.72
N ASP A 184 0.13 11.19 -14.01
CA ASP A 184 0.50 11.64 -15.35
C ASP A 184 1.73 10.88 -15.88
N SER A 185 2.74 10.60 -15.05
CA SER A 185 3.92 9.83 -15.50
C SER A 185 3.65 8.36 -15.86
N VAL A 186 2.56 7.79 -15.34
CA VAL A 186 2.16 6.40 -15.60
C VAL A 186 1.26 6.35 -16.82
N TYR A 187 0.32 7.29 -16.93
CA TYR A 187 -0.46 7.48 -18.15
C TYR A 187 0.43 7.87 -19.33
N GLU A 188 1.44 8.75 -19.17
CA GLU A 188 2.41 9.08 -20.22
C GLU A 188 3.32 7.90 -20.61
N ARG A 189 3.60 6.97 -19.69
CA ARG A 189 4.37 5.75 -20.00
C ARG A 189 3.51 4.63 -20.60
N ALA A 190 2.23 4.59 -20.26
CA ALA A 190 1.26 3.67 -20.85
C ALA A 190 0.79 4.16 -22.24
N ASP A 191 0.69 5.48 -22.41
CA ASP A 191 0.20 6.14 -23.61
C ASP A 191 1.31 6.88 -24.35
N HIS A 192 2.00 6.14 -25.21
CA HIS A 192 2.42 6.68 -26.50
C HIS A 192 1.20 6.88 -27.44
N VAL A 193 0.06 7.38 -26.97
CA VAL A 193 -1.06 7.82 -27.83
C VAL A 193 -1.85 8.94 -27.14
N ASN A 194 -1.78 10.15 -27.71
CA ASN A 194 -2.68 11.32 -27.52
C ASN A 194 -2.59 12.20 -26.25
N VAL A 195 -1.61 13.11 -26.30
CA VAL A 195 -1.69 14.59 -26.16
C VAL A 195 -2.89 15.22 -25.40
N ARG A 196 -2.53 15.77 -24.21
CA ARG A 196 -2.86 17.08 -23.59
C ARG A 196 -4.31 17.54 -23.33
N VAL A 197 -4.66 17.47 -22.05
CA VAL A 197 -5.17 18.49 -21.09
C VAL A 197 -5.82 19.77 -21.65
N ALA A 198 -7.15 19.89 -21.47
CA ALA A 198 -7.86 21.04 -20.88
C ALA A 198 -9.40 20.79 -20.90
N GLY A 199 -9.95 20.07 -19.91
CA GLY A 199 -11.41 19.85 -19.83
C GLY A 199 -11.89 18.78 -18.84
N ALA A 200 -11.09 18.46 -17.82
CA ALA A 200 -11.20 17.22 -17.04
C ALA A 200 -12.58 16.96 -16.43
N THR A 201 -13.30 17.97 -15.93
CA THR A 201 -14.59 17.72 -15.25
C THR A 201 -15.72 17.32 -16.19
N ALA A 202 -15.83 17.96 -17.36
CA ALA A 202 -16.87 17.62 -18.34
C ALA A 202 -16.51 16.37 -19.18
N LEU A 203 -15.22 16.07 -19.32
CA LEU A 203 -14.75 14.83 -19.97
C LEU A 203 -14.97 13.62 -19.07
N ILE A 204 -14.69 13.71 -17.76
CA ILE A 204 -14.92 12.59 -16.82
C ILE A 204 -16.40 12.17 -16.78
N GLU A 205 -17.35 13.12 -16.80
CA GLU A 205 -18.78 12.80 -16.85
C GLU A 205 -19.19 12.16 -18.19
N LYS A 206 -18.56 12.57 -19.30
CA LYS A 206 -18.84 12.05 -20.63
C LYS A 206 -18.21 10.66 -20.85
N ASP A 207 -17.04 10.44 -20.27
CA ASP A 207 -16.32 9.16 -20.30
C ASP A 207 -16.99 8.14 -19.39
N LEU A 208 -17.48 8.53 -18.20
CA LEU A 208 -18.17 7.60 -17.29
C LEU A 208 -19.44 7.00 -17.91
N LYS A 209 -20.26 7.82 -18.60
CA LYS A 209 -21.45 7.33 -19.31
C LYS A 209 -21.10 6.39 -20.46
N THR A 210 -19.97 6.62 -21.12
CA THR A 210 -19.48 5.75 -22.19
C THR A 210 -19.04 4.40 -21.62
N VAL A 211 -18.30 4.41 -20.51
CA VAL A 211 -17.87 3.20 -19.80
C VAL A 211 -19.06 2.40 -19.26
N ILE A 212 -20.09 3.05 -18.72
CA ILE A 212 -21.32 2.38 -18.27
C ILE A 212 -22.03 1.68 -19.45
N ALA A 213 -22.13 2.35 -20.60
CA ALA A 213 -22.75 1.76 -21.80
C ALA A 213 -21.96 0.55 -22.33
N GLU A 214 -20.63 0.62 -22.31
CA GLU A 214 -19.77 -0.50 -22.73
C GLU A 214 -19.89 -1.71 -21.79
N LEU A 215 -19.88 -1.48 -20.48
CA LEU A 215 -20.09 -2.53 -19.47
C LEU A 215 -21.49 -3.17 -19.58
N GLU A 216 -22.52 -2.39 -19.93
CA GLU A 216 -23.87 -2.89 -20.15
C GLU A 216 -23.93 -3.84 -21.37
N VAL A 217 -23.22 -3.50 -22.45
CA VAL A 217 -23.09 -4.35 -23.64
C VAL A 217 -22.35 -5.64 -23.30
N GLN A 218 -21.21 -5.55 -22.61
CA GLN A 218 -20.41 -6.71 -22.19
C GLN A 218 -21.18 -7.63 -21.25
N MET A 219 -21.95 -7.07 -20.30
CA MET A 219 -22.81 -7.84 -19.41
C MET A 219 -23.89 -8.61 -20.18
N ARG A 220 -24.54 -7.96 -21.16
CA ARG A 220 -25.55 -8.60 -22.01
C ARG A 220 -24.95 -9.71 -22.88
N GLU A 221 -23.74 -9.50 -23.39
CA GLU A 221 -23.00 -10.48 -24.18
C GLU A 221 -22.60 -11.70 -23.34
N ALA A 222 -22.05 -11.49 -22.13
CA ALA A 222 -21.74 -12.56 -21.18
C ALA A 222 -23.01 -13.35 -20.80
N ALA A 223 -24.14 -12.67 -20.58
CA ALA A 223 -25.41 -13.33 -20.32
C ALA A 223 -25.93 -14.15 -21.52
N ALA A 224 -25.74 -13.65 -22.76
CA ALA A 224 -26.10 -14.36 -23.99
C ALA A 224 -25.22 -15.61 -24.21
N ASN A 225 -23.95 -15.54 -23.78
CA ASN A 225 -22.99 -16.65 -23.83
C ASN A 225 -23.10 -17.64 -22.66
N LEU A 226 -24.12 -17.48 -21.78
CA LEU A 226 -24.35 -18.30 -20.58
C LEU A 226 -23.23 -18.21 -19.52
N GLU A 227 -22.43 -17.15 -19.55
CA GLU A 227 -21.34 -16.86 -18.60
C GLU A 227 -21.90 -16.08 -17.38
N PHE A 228 -22.74 -16.75 -16.58
CA PHE A 228 -23.52 -16.09 -15.53
C PHE A 228 -22.68 -15.48 -14.40
N GLU A 229 -21.50 -16.01 -14.11
CA GLU A 229 -20.59 -15.45 -13.10
C GLU A 229 -20.01 -14.11 -13.55
N GLU A 230 -19.59 -14.02 -14.81
CA GLU A 230 -19.04 -12.78 -15.37
C GLU A 230 -20.15 -11.74 -15.58
N ALA A 231 -21.33 -12.14 -16.03
CA ALA A 231 -22.49 -11.26 -16.10
C ALA A 231 -22.90 -10.71 -14.72
N ALA A 232 -22.81 -11.52 -13.65
CA ALA A 232 -23.07 -11.05 -12.29
C ALA A 232 -22.02 -10.05 -11.79
N ARG A 233 -20.74 -10.29 -12.10
CA ARG A 233 -19.64 -9.38 -11.77
C ARG A 233 -19.79 -8.03 -12.48
N LEU A 234 -20.04 -8.05 -13.79
CA LEU A 234 -20.24 -6.85 -14.61
C LEU A 234 -21.46 -6.05 -14.13
N ARG A 235 -22.55 -6.72 -13.73
CA ARG A 235 -23.74 -6.07 -13.15
C ARG A 235 -23.43 -5.34 -11.86
N ASP A 236 -22.66 -5.96 -10.96
CA ASP A 236 -22.36 -5.38 -9.65
C ASP A 236 -21.41 -4.18 -9.79
N GLU A 237 -20.49 -4.21 -10.76
CA GLU A 237 -19.64 -3.05 -11.11
C GLU A 237 -20.45 -1.93 -11.80
N LEU A 238 -21.37 -2.27 -12.69
CA LEU A 238 -22.27 -1.30 -13.34
C LEU A 238 -23.11 -0.54 -12.30
N ARG A 239 -23.67 -1.24 -11.32
CA ARG A 239 -24.42 -0.62 -10.20
C ARG A 239 -23.55 0.34 -9.36
N ARG A 240 -22.28 -0.01 -9.16
CA ARG A 240 -21.34 0.83 -8.41
C ARG A 240 -21.03 2.12 -9.17
N LEU A 241 -20.83 2.03 -10.49
CA LEU A 241 -20.56 3.19 -11.35
C LEU A 241 -21.79 4.08 -11.50
N GLU A 242 -22.99 3.50 -11.62
CA GLU A 242 -24.26 4.24 -11.63
C GLU A 242 -24.51 4.97 -10.30
N ALA A 243 -24.24 4.33 -9.15
CA ALA A 243 -24.36 4.96 -7.84
C ALA A 243 -23.41 6.16 -7.67
N LYS A 244 -22.23 6.07 -8.28
CA LYS A 244 -21.23 7.13 -8.33
C LYS A 244 -21.64 8.28 -9.25
N ASP A 245 -22.25 7.99 -10.42
CA ASP A 245 -22.80 8.99 -11.35
C ASP A 245 -23.99 9.76 -10.73
N LEU A 246 -24.83 9.08 -9.96
CA LEU A 246 -25.96 9.65 -9.23
C LEU A 246 -25.57 10.39 -7.94
N GLY A 247 -24.29 10.40 -7.55
CA GLY A 247 -23.79 11.09 -6.36
C GLY A 247 -24.29 10.50 -5.03
N LEU A 248 -24.66 9.22 -5.01
CA LEU A 248 -25.27 8.55 -3.85
C LEU A 248 -24.24 8.10 -2.80
N ASP A 249 -22.94 8.22 -3.06
CA ASP A 249 -21.83 7.92 -2.14
C ASP A 249 -21.44 9.13 -1.26
N GLY A 250 -22.43 9.89 -0.76
CA GLY A 250 -22.25 10.93 0.25
C GLY A 250 -22.18 10.35 1.68
N PRO A 251 -21.41 10.95 2.61
CA PRO A 251 -21.25 10.40 3.96
C PRO A 251 -22.55 10.54 4.77
N GLY A 252 -23.26 9.43 5.01
CA GLY A 252 -24.42 9.45 5.93
C GLY A 252 -25.53 8.39 5.77
N MET A 253 -25.42 7.39 4.90
CA MET A 253 -26.47 6.35 4.76
C MET A 253 -25.89 4.94 4.94
N ALA A 254 -26.66 4.08 5.62
CA ALA A 254 -26.27 2.76 6.08
C ALA A 254 -25.83 1.84 4.92
N LYS A 255 -24.68 1.17 5.09
CA LYS A 255 -24.26 0.08 4.20
C LYS A 255 -25.38 -0.96 4.18
N ALA A 256 -25.90 -1.26 2.98
CA ALA A 256 -26.88 -2.32 2.79
C ALA A 256 -26.31 -3.62 3.36
N ALA A 257 -27.05 -4.22 4.29
CA ALA A 257 -26.66 -5.44 4.98
C ALA A 257 -26.43 -6.57 3.97
N VAL A 258 -25.25 -7.16 3.98
CA VAL A 258 -24.96 -8.42 3.29
C VAL A 258 -25.78 -9.51 3.99
N VAL A 259 -26.86 -9.96 3.35
CA VAL A 259 -27.63 -11.11 3.83
C VAL A 259 -26.78 -12.36 3.59
N PRO A 260 -26.42 -13.15 4.62
CA PRO A 260 -25.71 -14.40 4.39
C PRO A 260 -26.63 -15.37 3.65
N ARG A 261 -26.13 -15.95 2.55
CA ARG A 261 -26.83 -17.01 1.82
C ARG A 261 -27.08 -18.18 2.78
N ALA A 262 -28.34 -18.48 3.06
CA ALA A 262 -28.75 -19.71 3.70
C ALA A 262 -28.37 -20.89 2.78
N SER A 263 -27.59 -21.83 3.31
CA SER A 263 -27.34 -23.13 2.69
C SER A 263 -28.67 -23.88 2.60
N ALA A 264 -29.16 -24.09 1.38
CA ALA A 264 -30.29 -24.96 1.12
C ALA A 264 -29.84 -26.41 1.35
N GLU A 265 -30.25 -26.99 2.48
CA GLU A 265 -30.25 -28.44 2.68
C GLU A 265 -31.26 -29.05 1.71
N ILE A 266 -30.76 -29.92 0.83
CA ILE A 266 -31.56 -30.67 -0.12
C ILE A 266 -32.06 -31.91 0.64
N ASP A 267 -33.31 -31.87 1.09
CA ASP A 267 -33.97 -32.97 1.77
C ASP A 267 -34.21 -34.11 0.75
N ALA A 268 -33.55 -35.25 0.94
CA ALA A 268 -33.67 -36.41 0.07
C ALA A 268 -35.02 -37.12 0.33
N PRO A 269 -35.71 -37.64 -0.71
CA PRO A 269 -37.03 -38.21 -0.51
C PRO A 269 -36.97 -39.56 0.22
N VAL A 270 -37.82 -39.64 1.24
CA VAL A 270 -38.19 -40.80 2.06
C VAL A 270 -38.53 -42.02 1.20
N GLN A 271 -37.86 -43.16 1.44
CA GLN A 271 -38.26 -44.48 0.92
C GLN A 271 -39.56 -44.96 1.59
N PRO A 272 -40.50 -45.59 0.86
CA PRO A 272 -41.54 -46.42 1.44
C PRO A 272 -41.19 -47.93 1.39
N PRO A 273 -41.90 -48.79 2.14
CA PRO A 273 -41.32 -49.94 2.81
C PRO A 273 -41.37 -51.27 2.05
N SER A 274 -40.52 -52.17 2.53
CA SER A 274 -40.36 -53.61 2.29
C SER A 274 -41.48 -54.41 1.60
N GLY A 275 -41.10 -55.19 0.58
CA GLY A 275 -41.83 -56.35 0.05
C GLY A 275 -40.95 -57.59 -0.06
N ARG A 276 -41.43 -58.71 0.48
CA ARG A 276 -40.77 -60.02 0.67
C ARG A 276 -40.53 -60.84 -0.62
N ARG A 277 -39.45 -61.66 -0.56
CA ARG A 277 -39.20 -63.00 -1.19
C ARG A 277 -39.14 -63.03 -2.73
N SER A 278 -38.27 -63.80 -3.40
CA SER A 278 -37.96 -65.22 -3.19
C SER A 278 -36.63 -65.68 -3.79
N LYS A 279 -36.06 -66.74 -3.19
CA LYS A 279 -35.01 -67.65 -3.69
C LYS A 279 -35.19 -68.05 -5.16
N LYS A 280 -34.09 -68.23 -5.91
CA LYS A 280 -33.49 -69.56 -6.22
C LYS A 280 -32.40 -69.46 -7.31
N ARG A 281 -31.33 -70.21 -7.03
CA ARG A 281 -30.34 -70.86 -7.91
C ARG A 281 -29.35 -69.99 -8.66
#